data_AF-A0A967SIE1-F1
#
_entry.id   AF-A0A967SIE1-F1
#
_cell.length_a   1.000
_cell.length_b   1.000
_cell.length_c   1.000
_cell.angle_alpha   90.00
_cell.angle_beta   90.00
_cell.angle_gamma   90.00
#
_symmetry.space_group_name_H-M   'P 1'
#
loop_
_entity.id
_entity.type
_entity.pdbx_description
1 polymer ?
#
loop_
_entity_poly.entity_id
_entity_poly.type
_entity_poly.pdbx_seq_one_letter_code
_entity_poly.pdbx_strand_id
1 'polypeptide(L)' 'RFPGPYWQALDRERAYPEDFVRALTEAGFLAALIPEDYGGSGLGLAAAAAILEEIHRS' A
#
# COMPACT_ATOMS: atom_id res chain seq x y z
N ARG A 1 -4.14 11.54 -1.07
CA ARG A 1 -3.12 11.82 -0.01
C ARG A 1 -1.69 11.89 -0.56
N PHE A 2 -1.39 11.29 -1.73
CA PHE A 2 -0.04 11.27 -2.32
C PHE A 2 -0.06 11.77 -3.77
N PRO A 3 -0.02 13.10 -4.00
CA PRO A 3 -0.12 13.67 -5.35
C PRO A 3 1.20 13.49 -6.13
N GLY A 4 1.17 13.71 -7.45
CA GLY A 4 2.36 13.60 -8.32
C GLY A 4 3.65 14.26 -7.78
N PRO A 5 3.61 15.50 -7.23
CA PRO A 5 4.80 16.14 -6.66
C PRO A 5 5.46 15.39 -5.50
N TYR A 6 4.69 14.62 -4.71
CA TYR A 6 5.24 13.77 -3.65
C TYR A 6 6.13 12.68 -4.25
N TRP A 7 5.64 11.99 -5.29
CA TRP A 7 6.38 10.93 -5.98
C TRP A 7 7.61 11.47 -6.73
N GLN A 8 7.49 12.63 -7.36
CA GLN A 8 8.60 13.29 -8.04
C GLN A 8 9.72 13.69 -7.07
N ALA A 9 9.38 14.11 -5.85
CA ALA A 9 10.37 14.43 -4.82
C ALA A 9 11.11 13.17 -4.33
N LEU A 10 10.36 12.10 -4.04
CA LEU A 10 10.93 10.82 -3.65
C LEU A 10 11.87 10.24 -4.71
N ASP A 11 11.48 10.30 -5.99
CA ASP A 11 12.30 9.81 -7.10
C ASP A 11 13.61 10.61 -7.21
N ARG A 12 13.51 11.95 -7.18
CA ARG A 12 14.69 12.84 -7.20
C ARG A 12 15.66 12.54 -6.05
N GLU A 13 15.13 12.21 -4.88
CA GLU A 13 15.90 11.96 -3.66
C GLU A 13 16.27 10.48 -3.49
N ARG A 14 15.79 9.59 -4.37
CA ARG A 14 15.88 8.12 -4.25
C ARG A 14 15.42 7.63 -2.87
N ALA A 15 14.39 8.26 -2.34
CA ALA A 15 13.88 8.04 -1.00
C ALA A 15 12.79 6.96 -0.98
N TYR A 16 12.68 6.25 0.14
CA TYR A 16 11.61 5.30 0.37
C TYR A 16 10.30 6.03 0.72
N PRO A 17 9.14 5.64 0.14
CA PRO A 17 7.86 6.31 0.38
C PRO A 17 7.25 5.93 1.74
N GLU A 18 7.92 6.27 2.83
CA GLU A 18 7.57 5.82 4.19
C GLU A 18 6.15 6.22 4.61
N ASP A 19 5.72 7.45 4.29
CA ASP A 19 4.37 7.93 4.59
C ASP A 19 3.28 7.15 3.87
N PHE A 20 3.54 6.77 2.62
CA PHE A 20 2.63 5.96 1.82
C PHE A 20 2.51 4.54 2.37
N VAL A 21 3.66 3.92 2.65
CA VAL A 21 3.72 2.55 3.19
C VAL A 21 3.04 2.50 4.55
N ARG A 22 3.31 3.47 5.43
CA ARG A 22 2.64 3.60 6.72
C ARG A 22 1.12 3.72 6.56
N ALA A 23 0.65 4.55 5.64
CA ALA A 23 -0.78 4.69 5.39
C ALA A 23 -1.44 3.38 4.91
N LEU A 24 -0.76 2.60 4.06
CA LEU A 24 -1.25 1.28 3.62
C LEU A 24 -1.21 0.24 4.75
N THR A 25 -0.19 0.29 5.62
CA THR A 25 -0.09 -0.57 6.81
C THR A 25 -1.22 -0.28 7.80
N GLU A 26 -1.46 1.00 8.12
CA GLU A 26 -2.55 1.43 9.01
C GLU A 26 -3.93 1.05 8.46
N ALA A 27 -4.09 1.04 7.14
CA ALA A 27 -5.31 0.59 6.47
C ALA A 27 -5.42 -0.95 6.37
N GLY A 28 -4.41 -1.71 6.79
CA GLY A 28 -4.39 -3.18 6.72
C GLY A 28 -4.11 -3.75 5.33
N PHE A 29 -3.89 -2.92 4.31
CA PHE A 29 -3.76 -3.35 2.92
C PHE A 29 -2.48 -4.16 2.65
N LEU A 30 -1.38 -3.87 3.36
CA LEU A 30 -0.14 -4.64 3.22
C LEU A 30 -0.17 -6.00 3.93
N ALA A 31 -1.15 -6.23 4.80
CA ALA A 31 -1.35 -7.48 5.51
C ALA A 31 -2.54 -8.29 4.95
N ALA A 32 -3.05 -7.93 3.77
CA ALA A 32 -4.25 -8.53 3.19
C ALA A 32 -4.16 -10.06 3.08
N LEU A 33 -3.01 -10.59 2.66
CA LEU A 33 -2.78 -12.04 2.48
C LEU A 33 -2.32 -12.76 3.76
N ILE A 34 -2.05 -12.02 4.83
CA ILE A 34 -1.57 -12.59 6.09
C ILE A 34 -2.79 -13.14 6.86
N PRO A 35 -2.74 -14.36 7.42
CA PRO A 35 -3.85 -14.89 8.21
C PRO A 35 -4.18 -14.00 9.42
N GLU A 36 -5.45 -14.04 9.84
CA GLU A 36 -5.94 -13.25 10.99
C GLU A 36 -5.18 -13.56 12.30
N ASP A 37 -4.77 -14.82 12.49
CA ASP A 37 -3.97 -15.26 13.65
C ASP A 37 -2.63 -14.51 13.79
N TYR A 38 -2.14 -13.91 12.71
CA TYR A 38 -0.91 -13.11 12.66
C TYR A 38 -1.20 -11.60 12.51
N GLY A 39 -2.46 -11.17 12.69
CA GLY A 39 -2.87 -9.77 12.59
C GLY A 39 -3.11 -9.26 11.17
N GLY A 40 -3.27 -10.16 10.19
CA GLY A 40 -3.65 -9.81 8.82
C GLY A 40 -5.14 -9.93 8.54
N SER A 41 -5.52 -9.78 7.27
CA SER A 41 -6.93 -9.82 6.85
C SER A 41 -7.40 -11.19 6.35
N GLY A 42 -6.49 -12.16 6.19
CA GLY A 42 -6.80 -13.51 5.70
C GLY A 42 -7.40 -13.56 4.29
N LEU A 43 -7.29 -12.48 3.51
CA LEU A 43 -7.89 -12.34 2.19
C LEU A 43 -7.10 -13.13 1.14
N GLY A 44 -7.80 -13.55 0.09
CA GLY A 44 -7.19 -14.24 -1.06
C GLY A 44 -6.53 -13.29 -2.06
N LEU A 45 -5.79 -13.87 -3.01
CA LEU A 45 -5.07 -13.15 -4.07
C LEU A 45 -5.95 -12.19 -4.88
N ALA A 46 -7.23 -12.51 -5.12
CA ALA A 46 -8.14 -11.64 -5.84
C ALA A 46 -8.36 -10.28 -5.12
N ALA A 47 -8.48 -10.31 -3.79
CA ALA A 47 -8.62 -9.10 -3.00
C ALA A 47 -7.32 -8.28 -2.99
N ALA A 48 -6.16 -8.95 -2.88
CA ALA A 48 -4.87 -8.28 -2.99
C ALA A 48 -4.67 -7.62 -4.37
N ALA A 49 -5.09 -8.29 -5.45
CA ALA A 49 -5.06 -7.74 -6.80
C ALA A 49 -5.97 -6.50 -6.92
N ALA A 50 -7.19 -6.54 -6.37
CA ALA A 50 -8.10 -5.41 -6.37
C ALA A 50 -7.54 -4.19 -5.59
N ILE A 51 -6.89 -4.43 -4.45
CA ILE A 51 -6.20 -3.37 -3.68
C ILE A 51 -5.11 -2.70 -4.54
N LEU A 52 -4.28 -3.50 -5.22
CA LEU A 52 -3.24 -2.96 -6.08
C LEU A 52 -3.82 -2.23 -7.30
N GLU A 53 -4.88 -2.76 -7.90
CA GLU A 53 -5.57 -2.09 -9.02
C GLU A 53 -6.08 -0.72 -8.57
N GLU A 54 -6.71 -0.64 -7.40
CA GLU A 54 -7.28 0.61 -6.90
C GLU A 54 -6.21 1.65 -6.54
N ILE A 55 -5.08 1.22 -5.99
CA ILE A 55 -3.92 2.08 -5.73
C ILE A 55 -3.39 2.71 -7.02
N HIS A 56 -3.38 1.96 -8.13
CA HIS A 56 -2.83 2.43 -9.41
C HIS A 56 -3.88 3.08 -10.33
N ARG A 57 -5.15 3.15 -9.93
CA ARG A 57 -6.23 3.64 -10.78
C ARG A 57 -6.11 5.14 -11.10
N SER A 58 -5.26 5.92 -10.43
CA SER A 58 -5.13 7.37 -10.66
C SER A 58 -3.77 7.96 -10.29
#